data_AF-A0A3R9GPN9-F1
#
_entry.id   AF-A0A3R9GPN9-F1
#
_cell.length_a   1.000
_cell.length_b   1.000
_cell.length_c   1.000
_cell.angle_alpha   90.00
_cell.angle_beta   90.00
_cell.angle_gamma   90.00
#
_symmetry.space_group_name_H-M   'P 1'
#
loop_
_entity.id
_entity.type
_entity.pdbx_description
1 polymer ?
#
loop_
_entity_poly.entity_id
_entity_poly.type
_entity_poly.pdbx_seq_one_letter_code
_entity_poly.pdbx_strand_id
1 'polypeptide(L)'
;MIGEFSIMDWITLGGILTAVAGVLGGAAALWNIIRDNKALSKDHESLSKGQEVLSNKISKIHDSLSKRLLKSHDSLSKELSKEHQSIKEDTKYISDEMKYEKMARESLYKNSSRAKEILETMDMMKEVILQNAQLNAEVSELKVKNQELSQARKEATDSKKLLSAINGFERKLALVEEYGEYGETEEIRYILRKIAKDLSEFTS
;
A
#
# COMPACT_ATOMS: atom_id res chain seq x y z
N MET A 1 -32.24 -141.53 -32.13
CA MET A 1 -32.34 -140.71 -30.90
C MET A 1 -31.94 -139.30 -31.26
N ILE A 2 -32.93 -138.44 -31.50
CA ILE A 2 -32.75 -137.00 -31.49
C ILE A 2 -32.64 -136.64 -30.02
N GLY A 3 -31.45 -136.23 -29.58
CA GLY A 3 -31.27 -135.68 -28.24
C GLY A 3 -31.98 -134.32 -28.23
N GLU A 4 -33.14 -134.27 -27.58
CA GLU A 4 -33.81 -133.02 -27.26
C GLU A 4 -32.85 -132.21 -26.37
N PHE A 5 -32.22 -131.18 -26.96
CA PHE A 5 -31.51 -130.20 -26.17
C PHE A 5 -32.54 -129.48 -25.30
N SER A 6 -32.44 -129.69 -23.99
CA SER A 6 -33.32 -129.08 -23.00
C SER A 6 -33.14 -127.57 -23.00
N ILE A 7 -34.21 -126.82 -22.72
CA ILE A 7 -34.21 -125.37 -22.47
C ILE A 7 -33.11 -124.97 -21.47
N MET A 8 -32.72 -125.89 -20.57
CA MET A 8 -31.64 -125.72 -19.61
C MET A 8 -30.26 -125.54 -20.27
N ASP A 9 -29.94 -126.23 -21.37
CA ASP A 9 -28.63 -126.11 -22.07
C ASP A 9 -28.47 -124.77 -22.80
N TRP A 10 -29.56 -124.22 -23.34
CA TRP A 10 -29.56 -122.90 -23.98
C TRP A 10 -29.41 -121.77 -22.96
N ILE A 11 -29.99 -121.93 -21.77
CA ILE A 11 -29.81 -120.99 -20.65
C ILE A 11 -28.36 -121.02 -20.15
N THR A 12 -27.72 -122.20 -20.07
CA THR A 12 -26.33 -122.33 -19.65
C THR A 12 -25.35 -121.74 -20.68
N LEU A 13 -25.55 -122.01 -21.98
CA LEU A 13 -24.76 -121.40 -23.06
C LEU A 13 -24.95 -119.89 -23.14
N GLY A 14 -26.19 -119.40 -23.00
CA GLY A 14 -26.49 -117.97 -22.93
C GLY A 14 -25.85 -117.30 -21.71
N GLY A 15 -25.84 -117.99 -20.56
CA GLY A 15 -25.17 -117.53 -19.34
C GLY A 15 -23.66 -117.41 -19.49
N ILE A 16 -23.00 -118.41 -20.11
CA ILE A 16 -21.56 -118.37 -20.39
C ILE A 16 -21.23 -117.26 -21.39
N LEU A 17 -22.01 -117.12 -22.47
CA LEU A 17 -21.80 -116.06 -23.47
C LEU A 17 -21.96 -114.67 -22.85
N THR A 18 -22.96 -114.48 -21.98
CA THR A 18 -23.19 -113.24 -21.24
C THR A 18 -22.06 -112.95 -20.25
N ALA A 19 -21.53 -113.97 -19.57
CA ALA A 19 -20.38 -113.83 -18.66
C ALA A 19 -19.10 -113.44 -19.42
N VAL A 20 -18.81 -114.08 -20.55
CA VAL A 20 -17.65 -113.76 -21.40
C VAL A 20 -17.79 -112.36 -22.01
N ALA A 21 -18.98 -111.99 -22.50
CA ALA A 21 -19.26 -110.64 -23.00
C ALA A 21 -19.14 -109.58 -21.89
N GLY A 22 -19.58 -109.88 -20.67
CA GLY A 22 -19.41 -109.01 -19.50
C GLY A 22 -17.94 -108.79 -19.11
N VAL A 23 -17.12 -109.84 -19.18
CA VAL A 23 -15.66 -109.76 -18.93
C VAL A 23 -14.96 -108.96 -20.03
N LEU A 24 -15.27 -109.20 -21.30
CA LEU A 24 -14.70 -108.46 -22.43
C LEU A 24 -15.15 -106.99 -22.45
N GLY A 25 -16.43 -106.73 -22.17
CA GLY A 25 -16.98 -105.37 -22.02
C GLY A 25 -16.36 -104.63 -20.84
N GLY A 26 -16.17 -105.31 -19.71
CA GLY A 26 -15.46 -104.78 -18.55
C GLY A 26 -13.99 -104.43 -18.84
N ALA A 27 -13.28 -105.29 -19.57
CA ALA A 27 -11.89 -105.03 -19.97
C ALA A 27 -11.78 -103.82 -20.92
N ALA A 28 -12.69 -103.66 -21.89
CA ALA A 28 -12.72 -102.51 -22.78
C ALA A 28 -13.05 -101.20 -22.04
N ALA A 29 -13.97 -101.24 -21.08
CA ALA A 29 -14.29 -100.08 -20.23
C ALA A 29 -13.09 -99.66 -19.37
N LEU A 30 -12.37 -100.62 -18.78
CA LEU A 30 -11.15 -100.34 -18.00
C LEU A 30 -10.03 -99.74 -18.86
N TRP A 31 -9.86 -100.21 -20.10
CA TRP A 31 -8.89 -99.64 -21.03
C TRP A 31 -9.20 -98.18 -21.38
N ASN A 32 -10.48 -97.85 -21.63
CA ASN A 32 -10.90 -96.47 -21.88
C ASN A 32 -10.63 -95.58 -20.67
N ILE A 33 -10.94 -96.03 -19.45
CA ILE A 33 -10.66 -95.28 -18.21
C ILE A 33 -9.16 -95.01 -18.04
N ILE A 34 -8.29 -95.98 -18.33
CA ILE A 34 -6.83 -95.80 -18.27
C ILE A 34 -6.36 -94.77 -19.30
N ARG A 35 -6.88 -94.84 -20.53
CA ARG A 35 -6.55 -93.87 -21.59
C ARG A 35 -7.01 -92.46 -21.23
N ASP A 36 -8.22 -92.34 -20.71
CA ASP A 36 -8.81 -91.04 -20.34
C ASP A 36 -8.09 -90.42 -19.14
N ASN A 37 -7.69 -91.22 -18.15
CA ASN A 37 -6.82 -90.76 -17.04
C ASN A 37 -5.45 -90.27 -17.53
N LYS A 38 -4.88 -90.92 -18.55
CA LYS A 38 -3.61 -90.48 -19.14
C LYS A 38 -3.76 -89.16 -19.89
N ALA A 39 -4.86 -88.98 -20.61
CA ALA A 39 -5.18 -87.71 -21.28
C ALA A 39 -5.38 -86.58 -20.24
N LEU A 40 -6.18 -86.85 -19.20
CA LEU A 40 -6.43 -85.91 -18.11
C LEU A 40 -5.15 -85.50 -17.37
N SER A 41 -4.23 -86.44 -17.13
CA SER A 41 -2.94 -86.15 -16.51
C SER A 41 -2.08 -85.21 -17.35
N LYS A 42 -2.09 -85.38 -18.68
CA LYS A 42 -1.37 -84.50 -19.62
C LYS A 42 -1.99 -83.10 -19.65
N ASP A 43 -3.32 -83.02 -19.65
CA ASP A 43 -4.03 -81.74 -19.61
C ASP A 43 -3.73 -81.00 -18.31
N HIS A 44 -3.75 -81.68 -17.18
CA HIS A 44 -3.38 -81.13 -15.87
C HIS A 44 -1.93 -80.60 -15.86
N GLU A 45 -0.98 -81.35 -16.44
CA GLU A 45 0.42 -80.89 -16.56
C GLU A 45 0.52 -79.62 -17.43
N SER A 46 -0.20 -79.58 -18.56
CA SER A 46 -0.21 -78.42 -19.44
C SER A 46 -0.83 -77.18 -18.78
N LEU A 47 -1.91 -77.37 -18.02
CA LEU A 47 -2.58 -76.32 -17.27
C LEU A 47 -1.68 -75.78 -16.15
N SER A 48 -1.00 -76.68 -15.42
CA SER A 48 -0.04 -76.33 -14.37
C SER A 48 1.11 -75.47 -14.93
N LYS A 49 1.70 -75.86 -16.07
CA LYS A 49 2.71 -75.06 -16.77
C LYS A 49 2.15 -73.71 -17.25
N GLY A 50 0.93 -73.70 -17.77
CA GLY A 50 0.25 -72.46 -18.17
C GLY A 50 0.05 -71.49 -17.01
N GLN A 51 -0.37 -72.01 -15.85
CA GLN A 51 -0.55 -71.24 -14.62
C GLN A 51 0.77 -70.71 -14.08
N GLU A 52 1.86 -71.48 -14.12
CA GLU A 52 3.19 -71.03 -13.72
C GLU A 52 3.68 -69.88 -14.61
N VAL A 53 3.54 -70.00 -15.93
CA VAL A 53 3.91 -68.94 -16.87
C VAL A 53 3.10 -67.67 -16.64
N LEU A 54 1.78 -67.80 -16.41
CA LEU A 54 0.92 -66.66 -16.11
C LEU A 54 1.28 -65.99 -14.79
N SER A 55 1.52 -66.78 -13.73
CA SER A 55 1.96 -66.28 -12.43
C SER A 55 3.27 -65.49 -12.54
N ASN A 56 4.24 -66.03 -13.26
CA ASN A 56 5.52 -65.37 -13.52
C ASN A 56 5.35 -64.07 -14.32
N LYS A 57 4.46 -64.04 -15.31
CA LYS A 57 4.14 -62.81 -16.07
C LYS A 57 3.47 -61.76 -15.18
N ILE A 58 2.49 -62.16 -14.39
CA ILE A 58 1.78 -61.27 -13.46
C ILE A 58 2.75 -60.68 -12.44
N SER A 59 3.61 -61.50 -11.84
CA SER A 59 4.63 -61.04 -10.90
C SER A 59 5.58 -60.01 -11.53
N LYS A 60 6.08 -60.27 -12.75
CA LYS A 60 6.93 -59.31 -13.46
C LYS A 60 6.22 -57.99 -13.77
N ILE A 61 4.96 -58.06 -14.21
CA ILE A 61 4.14 -56.86 -14.47
C ILE A 61 3.96 -56.08 -13.18
N HIS A 62 3.58 -56.75 -12.09
CA HIS A 62 3.38 -56.14 -10.79
C HIS A 62 4.65 -55.42 -10.29
N ASP A 63 5.81 -56.08 -10.36
CA ASP A 63 7.09 -55.49 -9.98
C ASP A 63 7.44 -54.26 -10.83
N SER A 64 7.20 -54.34 -12.13
CA SER A 64 7.46 -53.22 -13.05
C SER A 64 6.56 -52.02 -12.79
N LEU A 65 5.27 -52.26 -12.51
CA LEU A 65 4.28 -51.24 -12.19
C LEU A 65 4.59 -50.60 -10.84
N SER A 66 4.88 -51.40 -9.82
CA SER A 66 5.23 -50.92 -8.49
C SER A 66 6.48 -50.03 -8.53
N LYS A 67 7.52 -50.44 -9.27
CA LYS A 67 8.72 -49.61 -9.49
C LYS A 67 8.42 -48.30 -10.24
N ARG A 68 7.54 -48.33 -11.25
CA ARG A 68 7.13 -47.11 -11.97
C ARG A 68 6.34 -46.17 -11.07
N LEU A 69 5.42 -46.70 -10.27
CA LEU A 69 4.57 -45.92 -9.37
C LEU A 69 5.41 -45.26 -8.27
N LEU A 70 6.36 -45.97 -7.66
CA LEU A 70 7.29 -45.41 -6.70
C LEU A 70 8.14 -44.28 -7.30
N LYS A 71 8.68 -44.47 -8.51
CA LYS A 71 9.46 -43.43 -9.20
C LYS A 71 8.62 -42.20 -9.52
N SER A 72 7.39 -42.39 -10.00
CA SER A 72 6.47 -41.29 -10.30
C SER A 72 6.07 -40.53 -9.04
N HIS A 73 5.85 -41.24 -7.93
CA HIS A 73 5.52 -40.62 -6.65
C HIS A 73 6.71 -39.81 -6.10
N ASP A 74 7.93 -40.35 -6.16
CA ASP A 74 9.14 -39.64 -5.75
C ASP A 74 9.41 -38.40 -6.61
N SER A 75 9.22 -38.49 -7.93
CA SER A 75 9.38 -37.32 -8.82
C SER A 75 8.35 -36.23 -8.54
N LEU A 76 7.05 -36.60 -8.40
CA LEU A 76 5.98 -35.65 -8.09
C LEU A 76 6.19 -35.00 -6.72
N SER A 77 6.60 -35.78 -5.71
CA SER A 77 6.86 -35.25 -4.38
C SER A 77 8.01 -34.23 -4.39
N LYS A 78 9.08 -34.50 -5.14
CA LYS A 78 10.20 -33.56 -5.30
C LYS A 78 9.80 -32.30 -6.05
N GLU A 79 9.00 -32.43 -7.10
CA GLU A 79 8.51 -31.30 -7.88
C GLU A 79 7.60 -30.40 -7.03
N LEU A 80 6.63 -31.00 -6.34
CA LEU A 80 5.74 -30.29 -5.43
C LEU A 80 6.50 -29.59 -4.30
N SER A 81 7.53 -30.24 -3.75
CA SER A 81 8.37 -29.62 -2.72
C SER A 81 9.14 -28.40 -3.23
N LYS A 82 9.66 -28.45 -4.46
CA LYS A 82 10.35 -27.31 -5.09
C LYS A 82 9.39 -26.18 -5.38
N GLU A 83 8.22 -26.49 -5.93
CA GLU A 83 7.19 -25.50 -6.23
C GLU A 83 6.70 -24.81 -4.94
N HIS A 84 6.46 -25.57 -3.87
CA HIS A 84 6.08 -25.00 -2.58
C HIS A 84 7.16 -24.06 -2.01
N GLN A 85 8.44 -24.41 -2.17
CA GLN A 85 9.54 -23.55 -1.77
C GLN A 85 9.56 -22.25 -2.59
N SER A 86 9.42 -22.35 -3.92
CA SER A 86 9.37 -21.18 -4.81
C SER A 86 8.21 -20.25 -4.45
N ILE A 87 7.00 -20.79 -4.26
CA ILE A 87 5.82 -20.01 -3.87
C ILE A 87 6.06 -19.30 -2.53
N LYS A 88 6.71 -19.96 -1.58
CA LYS A 88 7.04 -19.35 -0.28
C LYS A 88 8.02 -18.20 -0.42
N GLU A 89 9.03 -18.35 -1.28
CA GLU A 89 10.01 -17.30 -1.58
C GLU A 89 9.33 -16.10 -2.26
N ASP A 90 8.51 -16.35 -3.28
CA ASP A 90 7.74 -15.30 -3.98
C ASP A 90 6.77 -14.58 -3.03
N THR A 91 6.04 -15.33 -2.20
CA THR A 91 5.10 -14.76 -1.22
C THR A 91 5.82 -13.89 -0.21
N LYS A 92 7.02 -14.29 0.23
CA LYS A 92 7.84 -13.49 1.15
C LYS A 92 8.29 -12.20 0.47
N TYR A 93 8.79 -12.29 -0.77
CA TYR A 93 9.19 -11.12 -1.55
C TYR A 93 8.03 -10.12 -1.72
N ILE A 94 6.86 -10.60 -2.16
CA ILE A 94 5.66 -9.77 -2.31
C ILE A 94 5.27 -9.12 -0.98
N SER A 95 5.29 -9.88 0.12
CA SER A 95 4.98 -9.37 1.47
C SER A 95 5.92 -8.23 1.88
N ASP A 96 7.21 -8.37 1.63
CA ASP A 96 8.20 -7.36 1.98
C ASP A 96 8.05 -6.11 1.09
N GLU A 97 7.85 -6.27 -0.21
CA GLU A 97 7.60 -5.15 -1.14
C GLU A 97 6.32 -4.38 -0.76
N MET A 98 5.24 -5.08 -0.38
CA MET A 98 4.01 -4.45 0.10
C MET A 98 4.21 -3.63 1.38
N LYS A 99 5.09 -4.06 2.29
CA LYS A 99 5.42 -3.26 3.49
C LYS A 99 6.17 -1.99 3.10
N TYR A 100 7.13 -2.07 2.19
CA TYR A 100 7.85 -0.91 1.68
C TYR A 100 6.89 0.09 1.01
N GLU A 101 5.99 -0.40 0.17
CA GLU A 101 4.96 0.39 -0.51
C GLU A 101 4.04 1.10 0.50
N LYS A 102 3.60 0.39 1.54
CA LYS A 102 2.78 0.97 2.62
C LYS A 102 3.50 2.10 3.34
N MET A 103 4.77 1.91 3.71
CA MET A 103 5.58 2.95 4.37
C MET A 103 5.79 4.16 3.44
N ALA A 104 6.01 3.93 2.14
CA ALA A 104 6.13 4.99 1.16
C ALA A 104 4.82 5.80 1.03
N ARG A 105 3.66 5.15 0.98
CA ARG A 105 2.34 5.80 0.98
C ARG A 105 2.10 6.64 2.23
N GLU A 106 2.40 6.10 3.41
CA GLU A 106 2.26 6.84 4.68
C GLU A 106 3.13 8.11 4.69
N SER A 107 4.35 8.02 4.18
CA SER A 107 5.24 9.19 4.02
C SER A 107 4.65 10.22 3.04
N LEU A 108 4.12 9.77 1.91
CA LEU A 108 3.47 10.64 0.93
C LEU A 108 2.25 11.36 1.52
N TYR A 109 1.39 10.66 2.28
CA TYR A 109 0.24 11.30 2.93
C TYR A 109 0.65 12.34 3.97
N LYS A 110 1.67 12.06 4.79
CA LYS A 110 2.23 13.05 5.72
C LYS A 110 2.77 14.27 4.98
N ASN A 111 3.49 14.06 3.88
CA ASN A 111 4.00 15.16 3.07
C ASN A 111 2.87 15.96 2.41
N SER A 112 1.80 15.30 1.95
CA SER A 112 0.62 15.97 1.39
C SER A 112 -0.13 16.80 2.45
N SER A 113 -0.25 16.29 3.68
CA SER A 113 -0.83 17.05 4.80
C SER A 113 0.01 18.29 5.11
N ARG A 114 1.33 18.11 5.24
CA ARG A 114 2.27 19.22 5.44
C ARG A 114 2.23 20.24 4.30
N ALA A 115 2.07 19.80 3.06
CA ALA A 115 1.93 20.69 1.91
C ALA A 115 0.66 21.56 2.02
N LYS A 116 -0.46 20.98 2.48
CA LYS A 116 -1.69 21.73 2.75
C LYS A 116 -1.47 22.80 3.85
N GLU A 117 -0.84 22.43 4.96
CA GLU A 117 -0.50 23.36 6.05
C GLU A 117 0.42 24.50 5.58
N ILE A 118 1.40 24.19 4.73
CA ILE A 118 2.31 25.20 4.14
C ILE A 118 1.53 26.17 3.24
N LEU A 119 0.59 25.68 2.42
CA LEU A 119 -0.24 26.53 1.57
C LEU A 119 -1.15 27.45 2.39
N GLU A 120 -1.81 26.92 3.41
CA GLU A 120 -2.64 27.72 4.33
C GLU A 120 -1.80 28.80 5.04
N THR A 121 -0.60 28.43 5.50
CA THR A 121 0.35 29.37 6.11
C THR A 121 0.82 30.44 5.12
N MET A 122 1.08 30.05 3.86
CA MET A 122 1.49 30.98 2.81
C MET A 122 0.39 31.99 2.49
N ASP A 123 -0.86 31.56 2.46
CA ASP A 123 -1.99 32.47 2.23
C ASP A 123 -2.18 33.46 3.39
N MET A 124 -2.03 33.01 4.64
CA MET A 124 -1.98 33.92 5.80
C MET A 124 -0.80 34.90 5.71
N MET A 125 0.39 34.44 5.30
CA MET A 125 1.56 35.31 5.13
C MET A 125 1.33 36.37 4.05
N LYS A 126 0.66 36.05 2.93
CA LYS A 126 0.30 37.05 1.91
C LYS A 126 -0.58 38.14 2.51
N GLU A 127 -1.57 37.77 3.31
CA GLU A 127 -2.44 38.74 3.99
C GLU A 127 -1.63 39.64 4.93
N VAL A 128 -0.73 39.06 5.75
CA VAL A 128 0.15 39.81 6.65
C VAL A 128 1.08 40.77 5.87
N ILE A 129 1.60 40.36 4.72
CA ILE A 129 2.43 41.23 3.87
C ILE A 129 1.62 42.42 3.35
N LEU A 130 0.39 42.18 2.89
CA LEU A 130 -0.50 43.24 2.42
C LEU A 130 -0.85 44.22 3.55
N GLN A 131 -1.20 43.71 4.73
CA GLN A 131 -1.48 44.53 5.91
C GLN A 131 -0.25 45.34 6.33
N ASN A 132 0.95 44.74 6.34
CA ASN A 132 2.18 45.48 6.63
C ASN A 132 2.49 46.57 5.60
N ALA A 133 2.22 46.33 4.32
CA ALA A 133 2.38 47.35 3.29
C ALA A 133 1.42 48.53 3.51
N GLN A 134 0.16 48.25 3.85
CA GLN A 134 -0.84 49.26 4.18
C GLN A 134 -0.45 50.06 5.43
N LEU A 135 -0.07 49.38 6.52
CA LEU A 135 0.39 50.02 7.75
C LEU A 135 1.62 50.91 7.51
N ASN A 136 2.56 50.47 6.68
CA ASN A 136 3.75 51.26 6.37
C ASN A 136 3.41 52.53 5.57
N ALA A 137 2.43 52.45 4.66
CA ALA A 137 1.91 53.62 3.96
C ALA A 137 1.22 54.60 4.92
N GLU A 138 0.36 54.10 5.81
CA GLU A 138 -0.32 54.90 6.83
C GLU A 138 0.66 55.56 7.80
N VAL A 139 1.67 54.82 8.27
CA VAL A 139 2.75 55.36 9.12
C VAL A 139 3.52 56.48 8.41
N SER A 140 3.78 56.32 7.11
CA SER A 140 4.46 57.34 6.32
C SER A 140 3.61 58.60 6.17
N GLU A 141 2.32 58.46 5.90
CA GLU A 141 1.37 59.57 5.82
C GLU A 141 1.24 60.30 7.18
N LEU A 142 1.06 59.55 8.26
CA LEU A 142 0.98 60.11 9.62
C LEU A 142 2.26 60.85 10.01
N LYS A 143 3.43 60.38 9.58
CA LYS A 143 4.71 61.05 9.82
C LYS A 143 4.76 62.43 9.15
N VAL A 144 4.32 62.53 7.90
CA VAL A 144 4.25 63.81 7.17
C VAL A 144 3.27 64.75 7.86
N LYS A 145 2.06 64.27 8.15
CA LYS A 145 1.01 65.07 8.81
C LYS A 145 1.44 65.61 10.18
N ASN A 146 2.21 64.81 10.93
CA ASN A 146 2.72 65.23 12.23
C ASN A 146 3.84 66.29 12.11
N GLN A 147 4.68 66.21 11.07
CA GLN A 147 5.65 67.27 10.76
C GLN A 147 4.95 68.58 10.40
N GLU A 148 3.94 68.53 9.54
CA GLU A 148 3.13 69.70 9.16
C GLU A 148 2.44 70.33 10.37
N LEU A 149 1.82 69.52 11.24
CA LEU A 149 1.19 70.01 12.47
C LEU A 149 2.21 70.64 13.43
N SER A 150 3.39 70.04 13.57
CA SER A 150 4.46 70.58 14.40
C SER A 150 4.94 71.94 13.86
N GLN A 151 5.05 72.09 12.55
CA GLN A 151 5.41 73.34 11.89
C GLN A 151 4.32 74.41 12.09
N ALA A 152 3.06 74.07 11.82
CA ALA A 152 1.92 74.96 12.04
C ALA A 152 1.81 75.42 13.50
N ARG A 153 2.10 74.54 14.46
CA ARG A 153 2.13 74.88 15.90
C ARG A 153 3.24 75.88 16.23
N LYS A 154 4.41 75.76 15.60
CA LYS A 154 5.52 76.72 15.76
C LYS A 154 5.13 78.09 15.21
N GLU A 155 4.59 78.14 14.00
CA GLU A 155 4.10 79.36 13.36
C GLU A 155 3.00 80.06 14.18
N ALA A 156 2.06 79.30 14.75
CA ALA A 156 1.03 79.85 15.64
C ALA A 156 1.62 80.42 16.94
N THR A 157 2.66 79.77 17.47
CA THR A 157 3.37 80.24 18.67
C THR A 157 4.15 81.53 18.39
N ASP A 158 4.84 81.58 17.25
CA ASP A 158 5.59 82.76 16.82
C ASP A 158 4.64 83.91 16.48
N SER A 159 3.50 83.63 15.84
CA SER A 159 2.42 84.61 15.63
C SER A 159 1.89 85.20 16.95
N LYS A 160 1.72 84.37 17.98
CA LYS A 160 1.28 84.83 19.31
C LYS A 160 2.33 85.71 20.00
N LYS A 161 3.62 85.37 19.87
CA LYS A 161 4.72 86.21 20.38
C LYS A 161 4.75 87.56 19.68
N LEU A 162 4.63 87.55 18.34
CA LEU A 162 4.58 88.77 17.54
C LEU A 162 3.40 89.66 17.95
N LEU A 163 2.20 89.10 18.10
CA LEU A 163 1.02 89.85 18.53
C LEU A 163 1.19 90.44 19.94
N SER A 164 1.80 89.69 20.86
CA SER A 164 2.13 90.22 22.19
C SER A 164 3.14 91.37 22.14
N ALA A 165 4.12 91.31 21.22
CA ALA A 165 5.10 92.36 21.03
C ALA A 165 4.47 93.62 20.44
N ILE A 166 3.61 93.48 19.41
CA ILE A 166 2.84 94.58 18.81
C ILE A 166 2.03 95.32 19.87
N ASN A 167 1.26 94.60 20.70
CA ASN A 167 0.50 95.21 21.80
C ASN A 167 1.41 95.91 22.82
N GLY A 168 2.63 95.41 23.02
CA GLY A 168 3.64 96.05 23.87
C GLY A 168 4.19 97.34 23.27
N PHE A 169 4.38 97.38 21.94
CA PHE A 169 4.80 98.59 21.21
C PHE A 169 3.71 99.65 21.20
N GLU A 170 2.46 99.26 20.97
CA GLU A 170 1.30 100.16 21.01
C GLU A 170 1.22 100.92 22.34
N ARG A 171 1.38 100.21 23.47
CA ARG A 171 1.43 100.84 24.80
C ARG A 171 2.59 101.80 24.98
N LYS A 172 3.78 101.46 24.48
CA LYS A 172 4.97 102.32 24.56
C LYS A 172 4.82 103.56 23.68
N LEU A 173 4.19 103.44 22.52
CA LEU A 173 3.89 104.56 21.63
C LEU A 173 2.86 105.51 22.24
N ALA A 174 1.82 105.00 22.89
CA ALA A 174 0.86 105.83 23.63
C ALA A 174 1.55 106.69 24.71
N LEU A 175 2.56 106.16 25.41
CA LEU A 175 3.37 106.95 26.35
C LEU A 175 4.15 108.06 25.64
N VAL A 176 4.67 107.81 24.43
CA VAL A 176 5.37 108.85 23.65
C VAL A 176 4.41 109.97 23.24
N GLU A 177 3.17 109.63 22.89
CA GLU A 177 2.12 110.63 22.60
C GLU A 177 1.82 111.48 23.84
N GLU A 178 1.69 110.85 25.01
CA GLU A 178 1.50 111.52 26.30
C GLU A 178 2.68 112.44 26.66
N TYR A 179 3.92 111.94 26.65
CA TYR A 179 5.12 112.75 26.94
C TYR A 179 5.40 113.83 25.88
N GLY A 180 4.98 113.60 24.63
CA GLY A 180 5.06 114.55 23.53
C GLY A 180 4.20 115.79 23.76
N GLU A 181 3.06 115.63 24.42
CA GLU A 181 2.16 116.72 24.80
C GLU A 181 2.79 117.64 25.88
N TYR A 182 3.72 117.12 26.69
CA TYR A 182 4.42 117.85 27.75
C TYR A 182 5.84 118.35 27.36
N GLY A 183 6.34 118.00 26.17
CA GLY A 183 7.66 118.44 25.67
C GLY A 183 8.87 117.67 26.21
N GLU A 184 8.66 116.50 26.82
CA GLU A 184 9.70 115.71 27.52
C GLU A 184 10.56 114.88 26.55
N THR A 185 11.60 115.53 26.00
CA THR A 185 12.33 115.04 24.83
C THR A 185 13.34 113.92 25.11
N GLU A 186 13.75 113.68 26.37
CA GLU A 186 14.68 112.59 26.70
C GLU A 186 13.96 111.28 27.02
N GLU A 187 12.80 111.37 27.64
CA GLU A 187 11.89 110.27 27.95
C GLU A 187 11.38 109.64 26.65
N ILE A 188 10.98 110.49 25.69
CA ILE A 188 10.63 110.08 24.33
C ILE A 188 11.81 109.35 23.66
N ARG A 189 13.02 109.92 23.70
CA ARG A 189 14.22 109.29 23.10
C ARG A 189 14.55 107.94 23.75
N TYR A 190 14.39 107.82 25.05
CA TYR A 190 14.59 106.56 25.77
C TYR A 190 13.58 105.49 25.37
N ILE A 191 12.29 105.83 25.31
CA ILE A 191 11.23 104.90 24.89
C ILE A 191 11.46 104.44 23.45
N LEU A 192 11.80 105.36 22.54
CA LEU A 192 12.09 105.03 21.14
C LEU A 192 13.31 104.11 20.99
N ARG A 193 14.39 104.31 21.75
CA ARG A 193 15.54 103.37 21.79
C ARG A 193 15.12 101.98 22.25
N LYS A 194 14.25 101.89 23.25
CA LYS A 194 13.76 100.62 23.78
C LYS A 194 12.88 99.88 22.76
N ILE A 195 12.00 100.59 22.06
CA ILE A 195 11.22 100.05 20.95
C ILE A 195 12.16 99.54 19.84
N ALA A 196 13.15 100.33 19.43
CA ALA A 196 14.10 99.95 18.38
C ALA A 196 14.90 98.69 18.76
N LYS A 197 15.32 98.57 20.03
CA LYS A 197 16.00 97.37 20.53
C LYS A 197 15.09 96.15 20.47
N ASP A 198 13.87 96.25 20.97
CA ASP A 198 12.95 95.11 20.99
C ASP A 198 12.50 94.70 19.56
N LEU A 199 12.41 95.64 18.61
CA LEU A 199 12.16 95.35 17.18
C LEU A 199 13.33 94.63 16.50
N SER A 200 14.57 94.84 16.98
CA SER A 200 15.74 94.13 16.43
C SER A 200 15.68 92.62 16.65
N GLU A 201 14.92 92.16 17.66
CA GLU A 201 14.72 90.73 17.94
C GLU A 201 13.83 90.02 16.90
N PHE A 202 13.11 90.78 16.06
CA PHE A 202 12.21 90.24 15.02
C PHE A 202 12.69 90.50 13.58
N THR A 203 13.78 91.25 13.40
CA THR A 203 14.31 91.67 12.08
C THR A 203 15.65 91.02 11.73
N SER A 204 16.16 90.14 12.59
CA SER A 204 17.37 89.33 12.43
C SER A 204 16.99 87.88 12.11
#